data_AF-A0A139WT50-F1
#
_entry.id   AF-A0A139WT50-F1
#
_cell.length_a   1.000
_cell.length_b   1.000
_cell.length_c   1.000
_cell.angle_alpha   90.00
_cell.angle_beta   90.00
_cell.angle_gamma   90.00
#
_symmetry.space_group_name_H-M   'P 1'
#
loop_
_entity.id
_entity.type
_entity.pdbx_description
1 polymer ?
#
loop_
_entity_poly.entity_id
_entity_poly.type
_entity_poly.pdbx_seq_one_letter_code
_entity_poly.pdbx_strand_id
1 'polypeptide(L)'
;MATLSSQLSITVSQKSWSCVLDPSLLLSPYGLWVVKSLGTTIELWVARELWHMLDNTHFYQQQPESIIMQAVLEHSLEIQSTARQEVIEVLQDWESFKRNTNLANLKLFWVGDNPGESFLPPNTDSRLLQHWEFLAHSLDLQINQHSSISNVLASAFRDTISLATALDLAFILTYQRPEDGMECPPVICTALESWGIPCRAINPLDPLATIERENLRHLIVKAGFSKYLWAGLNLAVLYLVVPSAFSIGWRTDPREISSLDRKKCVENTAPNADFWKGSQGFWYQI
;
A
#
# COMPACT_ATOMS: atom_id res chain seq x y z
N MET A 1 39.10 40.50 20.74
CA MET A 1 38.49 39.95 19.52
C MET A 1 38.23 38.48 19.75
N ALA A 2 36.98 38.08 19.98
CA ALA A 2 36.59 36.70 20.23
C ALA A 2 36.13 36.05 18.92
N THR A 3 36.82 35.00 18.49
CA THR A 3 36.47 34.19 17.33
C THR A 3 35.31 33.26 17.70
N LEU A 4 34.12 33.58 17.19
CA LEU A 4 32.94 32.70 17.22
C LEU A 4 33.19 31.51 16.28
N SER A 5 33.59 30.37 16.86
CA SER A 5 33.62 29.09 16.15
C SER A 5 32.18 28.58 16.02
N SER A 6 31.58 28.74 14.84
CA SER A 6 30.29 28.14 14.51
C SER A 6 30.44 26.60 14.45
N GLN A 7 29.82 25.91 15.41
CA GLN A 7 29.65 24.46 15.33
C GLN A 7 28.67 24.13 14.19
N LEU A 8 29.18 23.50 13.16
CA LEU A 8 28.43 23.03 12.01
C LEU A 8 27.82 21.67 12.37
N SER A 9 26.54 21.63 12.76
CA SER A 9 25.82 20.37 12.94
C SER A 9 25.32 19.89 11.59
N ILE A 10 26.01 18.91 11.00
CA ILE A 10 25.54 18.22 9.80
C ILE A 10 24.53 17.17 10.24
N THR A 11 23.24 17.51 10.16
CA THR A 11 22.16 16.53 10.34
C THR A 11 22.01 15.76 9.04
N VAL A 12 22.63 14.59 8.95
CA VAL A 12 22.35 13.65 7.84
C VAL A 12 20.95 13.11 8.07
N SER A 13 19.96 13.66 7.39
CA SER A 13 18.60 13.13 7.40
C SER A 13 18.60 11.77 6.71
N GLN A 14 18.60 10.68 7.48
CA GLN A 14 18.33 9.36 6.93
C GLN A 14 16.97 9.41 6.22
N LYS A 15 16.96 9.02 4.95
CA LYS A 15 15.73 8.88 4.16
C LYS A 15 14.79 7.93 4.88
N SER A 16 13.58 8.40 5.20
CA SER A 16 12.55 7.55 5.79
C SER A 16 12.09 6.52 4.76
N TRP A 17 11.85 5.30 5.23
CA TRP A 17 11.28 4.25 4.40
C TRP A 17 9.78 4.46 4.31
N SER A 18 9.26 4.57 3.08
CA SER A 18 7.83 4.59 2.80
C SER A 18 7.35 3.17 2.52
N CYS A 19 6.36 2.72 3.29
CA CYS A 19 5.79 1.39 3.21
C CYS A 19 4.29 1.51 2.99
N VAL A 20 3.80 1.13 1.82
CA VAL A 20 2.37 1.04 1.58
C VAL A 20 1.87 -0.31 2.09
N LEU A 21 0.80 -0.30 2.86
CA LEU A 21 0.25 -1.50 3.47
C LEU A 21 -0.78 -2.15 2.54
N ASP A 22 -0.56 -3.43 2.26
CA ASP A 22 -1.48 -4.26 1.49
C ASP A 22 -2.82 -4.48 2.22
N PRO A 23 -3.97 -4.39 1.53
CA PRO A 23 -5.28 -4.72 2.08
C PRO A 23 -5.33 -6.10 2.76
N SER A 24 -4.74 -7.13 2.13
CA SER A 24 -4.77 -8.49 2.69
C SER A 24 -4.02 -8.58 4.02
N LEU A 25 -2.94 -7.81 4.17
CA LEU A 25 -2.20 -7.72 5.43
C LEU A 25 -2.99 -6.96 6.49
N LEU A 26 -3.59 -5.81 6.17
CA LEU A 26 -4.31 -5.01 7.17
C LEU A 26 -5.62 -5.63 7.65
N LEU A 27 -6.26 -6.43 6.79
CA LEU A 27 -7.46 -7.20 7.10
C LEU A 27 -7.12 -8.58 7.72
N SER A 28 -5.84 -8.89 7.94
CA SER A 28 -5.43 -10.09 8.67
C SER A 28 -5.40 -9.85 10.19
N PRO A 29 -5.38 -10.92 11.01
CA PRO A 29 -5.18 -10.81 12.46
C PRO A 29 -3.90 -10.08 12.89
N TYR A 30 -2.92 -9.93 11.98
CA TYR A 30 -1.64 -9.29 12.25
C TYR A 30 -1.57 -7.83 11.84
N GLY A 31 -2.52 -7.34 11.03
CA GLY A 31 -2.49 -6.01 10.42
C GLY A 31 -2.33 -4.88 11.44
N LEU A 32 -3.10 -4.95 12.53
CA LEU A 32 -3.03 -3.97 13.60
C LEU A 32 -1.67 -3.98 14.32
N TRP A 33 -1.09 -5.16 14.52
CA TRP A 33 0.20 -5.31 15.17
C TRP A 33 1.35 -4.77 14.31
N VAL A 34 1.26 -4.97 12.98
CA VAL A 34 2.18 -4.36 12.02
C VAL A 34 2.16 -2.84 12.18
N VAL A 35 0.96 -2.23 12.18
CA VAL A 35 0.81 -0.77 12.31
C VAL A 35 1.37 -0.25 13.63
N LYS A 36 1.01 -0.87 14.75
CA LYS A 36 1.50 -0.48 16.09
C LYS A 36 3.01 -0.57 16.20
N SER A 37 3.62 -1.59 15.62
CA SER A 37 5.05 -1.87 15.80
C SER A 37 5.88 -1.09 14.78
N LEU A 38 5.62 -1.29 13.49
CA LEU A 38 6.40 -0.68 12.41
C LEU A 38 6.17 0.84 12.31
N GLY A 39 4.97 1.33 12.65
CA GLY A 39 4.64 2.77 12.59
C GLY A 39 5.46 3.65 13.53
N THR A 40 6.24 3.06 14.45
CA THR A 40 7.21 3.78 15.28
C THR A 40 8.54 4.03 14.57
N THR A 41 8.83 3.29 13.50
CA THR A 41 10.13 3.26 12.82
C THR A 41 10.05 3.78 11.38
N ILE A 42 9.07 3.30 10.60
CA ILE A 42 8.91 3.59 9.17
C ILE A 42 7.62 4.37 8.91
N GLU A 43 7.55 5.05 7.76
CA GLU A 43 6.34 5.75 7.32
C GLU A 43 5.40 4.75 6.64
N LEU A 44 4.28 4.49 7.30
CA LEU A 44 3.23 3.58 6.83
C LEU A 44 2.19 4.37 6.05
N TRP A 45 1.77 3.84 4.91
CA TRP A 45 0.80 4.46 4.04
C TRP A 45 -0.37 3.51 3.79
N VAL A 46 -1.59 4.03 3.91
CA VAL A 46 -2.84 3.32 3.64
C VAL A 46 -3.55 4.02 2.48
N ALA A 47 -3.89 3.24 1.45
CA ALA A 47 -4.57 3.77 0.28
C ALA A 47 -6.07 3.99 0.55
N ARG A 48 -6.73 4.80 -0.28
CA ARG A 48 -8.08 5.33 -0.02
C ARG A 48 -9.13 4.26 0.26
N GLU A 49 -9.32 3.31 -0.66
CA GLU A 49 -10.35 2.27 -0.48
C GLU A 49 -10.08 1.38 0.74
N LEU A 50 -8.81 1.09 1.05
CA LEU A 50 -8.46 0.35 2.27
C LEU A 50 -8.77 1.17 3.52
N TRP A 51 -8.47 2.46 3.51
CA TRP A 51 -8.84 3.36 4.61
C TRP A 51 -10.35 3.42 4.78
N HIS A 52 -11.13 3.48 3.70
CA HIS A 52 -12.59 3.44 3.78
C HIS A 52 -13.13 2.16 4.42
N MET A 53 -12.51 1.01 4.17
CA MET A 53 -12.86 -0.25 4.84
C MET A 53 -12.63 -0.15 6.35
N LEU A 54 -11.46 0.36 6.73
CA LEU A 54 -11.08 0.53 8.14
C LEU A 54 -11.83 1.68 8.81
N ASP A 55 -12.36 2.64 8.04
CA ASP A 55 -13.14 3.75 8.56
C ASP A 55 -14.61 3.39 8.79
N ASN A 56 -15.21 2.73 7.80
CA ASN A 56 -16.61 2.33 7.79
C ASN A 56 -16.83 0.88 8.28
N THR A 57 -16.15 0.49 9.35
CA THR A 57 -16.15 -0.88 9.90
C THR A 57 -17.55 -1.48 10.06
N HIS A 58 -18.52 -0.70 10.54
CA HIS A 58 -19.89 -1.15 10.75
C HIS A 58 -20.58 -1.66 9.45
N PHE A 59 -20.34 -1.00 8.31
CA PHE A 59 -20.89 -1.45 7.03
C PHE A 59 -20.33 -2.82 6.63
N TYR A 60 -19.00 -2.96 6.72
CA TYR A 60 -18.32 -4.20 6.33
C TYR A 60 -18.52 -5.35 7.32
N GLN A 61 -18.82 -5.07 8.59
CA GLN A 61 -19.25 -6.09 9.55
C GLN A 61 -20.60 -6.70 9.18
N GLN A 62 -21.49 -5.93 8.55
CA GLN A 62 -22.79 -6.42 8.07
C GLN A 62 -22.70 -7.16 6.73
N GLN A 63 -21.64 -6.89 5.95
CA GLN A 63 -21.41 -7.48 4.62
C GLN A 63 -19.94 -7.90 4.45
N PRO A 64 -19.42 -8.83 5.28
CA PRO A 64 -18.01 -9.20 5.28
C PRO A 64 -17.56 -9.82 3.95
N GLU A 65 -18.48 -10.47 3.22
CA GLU A 65 -18.21 -11.05 1.90
C GLU A 65 -17.73 -10.03 0.86
N SER A 66 -18.02 -8.73 1.03
CA SER A 66 -17.61 -7.68 0.10
C SER A 66 -16.11 -7.38 0.12
N ILE A 67 -15.40 -7.78 1.20
CA ILE A 67 -13.96 -7.58 1.39
C ILE A 67 -13.19 -8.90 1.57
N ILE A 68 -13.89 -10.03 1.42
CA ILE A 68 -13.27 -11.36 1.35
C ILE A 68 -12.95 -11.67 -0.11
N MET A 69 -11.80 -12.30 -0.33
CA MET A 69 -11.42 -12.75 -1.66
C MET A 69 -12.42 -13.75 -2.25
N GLN A 70 -12.75 -13.57 -3.52
CA GLN A 70 -13.65 -14.45 -4.26
C GLN A 70 -13.22 -15.93 -4.21
N ALA A 71 -11.92 -16.21 -4.34
CA ALA A 71 -11.38 -17.57 -4.25
C ALA A 71 -11.72 -18.26 -2.91
N VAL A 72 -11.77 -17.49 -1.81
CA VAL A 72 -12.16 -17.99 -0.48
C VAL A 72 -13.66 -18.27 -0.41
N LEU A 73 -14.47 -17.45 -1.08
CA LEU A 73 -15.92 -17.64 -1.17
C LEU A 73 -16.32 -18.85 -2.04
N GLU A 74 -15.40 -19.36 -2.86
CA GLU A 74 -15.60 -20.56 -3.68
C GLU A 74 -15.21 -21.86 -2.95
N HIS A 75 -14.61 -21.77 -1.76
CA HIS A 75 -14.27 -22.91 -0.91
C HIS A 75 -15.45 -23.42 -0.07
N SER A 76 -15.20 -24.40 0.79
CA SER A 76 -16.21 -25.01 1.66
C SER A 76 -16.88 -23.99 2.59
N LEU A 77 -18.12 -24.28 3.01
CA LEU A 77 -18.88 -23.39 3.91
C LEU A 77 -18.17 -23.12 5.25
N GLU A 78 -17.39 -24.08 5.74
CA GLU A 78 -16.61 -23.95 6.98
C GLU A 78 -15.47 -22.91 6.83
N ILE A 79 -14.73 -22.97 5.71
CA ILE A 79 -13.67 -21.99 5.40
C ILE A 79 -14.28 -20.60 5.24
N GLN A 80 -15.44 -20.50 4.57
CA GLN A 80 -16.15 -19.23 4.42
C GLN A 80 -16.61 -18.65 5.76
N SER A 81 -17.15 -19.47 6.67
CA SER A 81 -17.59 -18.98 7.98
C SER A 81 -16.42 -18.51 8.83
N THR A 82 -15.29 -19.24 8.81
CA THR A 82 -14.08 -18.83 9.51
C THR A 82 -13.53 -17.51 8.97
N ALA A 83 -13.41 -17.38 7.64
CA ALA A 83 -12.92 -16.15 7.02
C ALA A 83 -13.81 -14.94 7.32
N ARG A 84 -15.14 -15.11 7.34
CA ARG A 84 -16.08 -14.06 7.74
C ARG A 84 -15.88 -13.64 9.19
N GLN A 85 -15.73 -14.62 10.08
CA GLN A 85 -15.55 -14.35 11.50
C GLN A 85 -14.22 -13.62 11.76
N GLU A 86 -13.13 -14.05 11.12
CA GLU A 86 -11.82 -13.39 11.22
C GLU A 86 -11.88 -11.93 10.75
N VAL A 87 -12.52 -11.66 9.61
CA VAL A 87 -12.68 -10.29 9.10
C VAL A 87 -13.48 -9.42 10.07
N ILE A 88 -14.57 -9.95 10.64
CA ILE A 88 -15.38 -9.21 11.61
C ILE A 88 -14.55 -8.87 12.85
N GLU A 89 -13.80 -9.82 13.39
CA GLU A 89 -12.93 -9.62 14.55
C GLU A 89 -11.85 -8.56 14.26
N VAL A 90 -11.21 -8.63 13.10
CA VAL A 90 -10.21 -7.64 12.68
C VAL A 90 -10.81 -6.24 12.57
N LEU A 91 -12.01 -6.10 12.00
CA LEU A 91 -12.69 -4.80 11.92
C LEU A 91 -13.06 -4.25 13.30
N GLN A 92 -13.48 -5.11 14.24
CA GLN A 92 -13.76 -4.70 15.63
C GLN A 92 -12.49 -4.25 16.35
N ASP A 93 -11.37 -4.95 16.14
CA ASP A 93 -10.07 -4.58 16.68
C ASP A 93 -9.59 -3.23 16.15
N TRP A 94 -9.76 -2.98 14.85
CA TRP A 94 -9.48 -1.68 14.23
C TRP A 94 -10.36 -0.56 14.80
N GLU A 95 -11.67 -0.79 14.96
CA GLU A 95 -12.58 0.18 15.55
C GLU A 95 -12.16 0.53 17.00
N SER A 96 -11.85 -0.49 17.81
CA SER A 96 -11.34 -0.32 19.16
C SER A 96 -10.01 0.44 19.17
N PHE A 97 -9.10 0.10 18.27
CA PHE A 97 -7.80 0.74 18.16
C PHE A 97 -7.89 2.23 17.84
N LYS A 98 -8.69 2.61 16.84
CA LYS A 98 -8.86 4.02 16.44
C LYS A 98 -9.46 4.86 17.57
N ARG A 99 -10.38 4.30 18.37
CA ARG A 99 -10.96 4.99 19.53
C ARG A 99 -9.96 5.22 20.65
N ASN A 100 -9.06 4.25 20.86
CA ASN A 100 -8.17 4.22 22.03
C ASN A 100 -6.75 4.73 21.75
N THR A 101 -6.39 4.99 20.49
CA THR A 101 -5.02 5.34 20.09
C THR A 101 -5.02 6.62 19.27
N ASN A 102 -4.13 7.54 19.65
CA ASN A 102 -3.83 8.68 18.79
C ASN A 102 -2.99 8.23 17.59
N LEU A 103 -3.62 8.06 16.44
CA LEU A 103 -2.96 7.65 15.19
C LEU A 103 -1.86 8.62 14.78
N ALA A 104 -1.91 9.90 15.16
CA ALA A 104 -0.88 10.90 14.83
C ALA A 104 0.47 10.64 15.49
N ASN A 105 0.50 9.84 16.57
CA ASN A 105 1.75 9.40 17.20
C ASN A 105 2.39 8.22 16.47
N LEU A 106 1.64 7.58 15.57
CA LEU A 106 2.15 6.59 14.64
C LEU A 106 2.44 7.30 13.33
N LYS A 107 3.50 6.91 12.64
CA LYS A 107 3.77 7.37 11.27
C LYS A 107 2.84 6.68 10.29
N LEU A 108 1.52 6.67 10.56
CA LEU A 108 0.49 6.07 9.74
C LEU A 108 -0.26 7.17 8.99
N PHE A 109 -0.04 7.22 7.68
CA PHE A 109 -0.60 8.19 6.75
C PHE A 109 -1.65 7.52 5.86
N TRP A 110 -2.66 8.27 5.44
CA TRP A 110 -3.69 7.76 4.55
C TRP A 110 -4.19 8.82 3.57
N VAL A 111 -4.69 8.34 2.43
CA VAL A 111 -5.35 9.16 1.42
C VAL A 111 -6.87 9.07 1.62
N GLY A 112 -7.54 10.21 1.78
CA GLY A 112 -9.01 10.30 1.84
C GLY A 112 -9.64 10.66 0.50
N ASP A 113 -10.96 10.85 0.45
CA ASP A 113 -11.69 11.25 -0.77
C ASP A 113 -11.33 12.66 -1.23
N ASN A 114 -10.99 13.51 -0.28
CA ASN A 114 -10.49 14.85 -0.54
C ASN A 114 -9.24 15.16 0.30
N PRO A 115 -8.49 16.22 -0.06
CA PRO A 115 -7.29 16.59 0.67
C PRO A 115 -7.53 16.89 2.16
N GLY A 116 -8.74 17.31 2.55
CA GLY A 116 -9.11 17.58 3.95
C GLY A 116 -9.34 16.32 4.79
N GLU A 117 -9.63 15.19 4.16
CA GLU A 117 -9.80 13.88 4.80
C GLU A 117 -8.54 13.03 4.79
N SER A 118 -7.53 13.45 4.01
CA SER A 118 -6.23 12.79 3.96
C SER A 118 -5.37 13.20 5.15
N PHE A 119 -4.62 12.25 5.70
CA PHE A 119 -3.60 12.52 6.71
C PHE A 119 -2.23 12.20 6.11
N LEU A 120 -1.51 13.25 5.73
CA LEU A 120 -0.25 13.16 5.00
C LEU A 120 0.94 13.59 5.87
N PRO A 121 2.17 13.11 5.58
CA PRO A 121 3.36 13.62 6.24
C PRO A 121 3.50 15.14 6.08
N PRO A 122 4.17 15.82 7.03
CA PRO A 122 4.47 17.23 6.89
C PRO A 122 5.33 17.47 5.63
N ASN A 123 5.03 18.53 4.88
CA ASN A 123 5.67 18.90 3.61
C ASN A 123 5.38 17.95 2.43
N THR A 124 4.33 17.14 2.51
CA THR A 124 3.87 16.37 1.34
C THR A 124 3.42 17.32 0.23
N ASP A 125 3.97 17.12 -0.98
CA ASP A 125 3.60 17.89 -2.16
C ASP A 125 2.14 17.57 -2.55
N SER A 126 1.32 18.60 -2.80
CA SER A 126 -0.06 18.42 -3.27
C SER A 126 -0.13 17.68 -4.60
N ARG A 127 0.97 17.65 -5.36
CA ARG A 127 1.12 16.85 -6.58
C ARG A 127 1.09 15.35 -6.33
N LEU A 128 1.43 14.87 -5.13
CA LEU A 128 1.39 13.45 -4.81
C LEU A 128 -0.04 12.89 -4.99
N LEU A 129 -1.04 13.58 -4.45
CA LEU A 129 -2.43 13.14 -4.54
C LEU A 129 -2.93 13.15 -6.00
N GLN A 130 -2.57 14.18 -6.76
CA GLN A 130 -2.93 14.28 -8.18
C GLN A 130 -2.28 13.16 -9.00
N HIS A 131 -1.00 12.89 -8.74
CA HIS A 131 -0.27 11.81 -9.39
C HIS A 131 -0.89 10.46 -9.06
N TRP A 132 -1.20 10.21 -7.79
CA TRP A 132 -1.85 8.99 -7.35
C TRP A 132 -3.25 8.82 -7.99
N GLU A 133 -4.11 9.85 -7.99
CA GLU A 133 -5.43 9.79 -8.62
C GLU A 133 -5.33 9.49 -10.11
N PHE A 134 -4.35 10.10 -10.79
CA PHE A 134 -4.09 9.84 -12.20
C PHE A 134 -3.68 8.37 -12.44
N LEU A 135 -2.73 7.86 -11.67
CA LEU A 135 -2.28 6.47 -11.79
C LEU A 135 -3.43 5.50 -11.51
N ALA A 136 -4.21 5.74 -10.45
CA ALA A 136 -5.36 4.94 -10.09
C ALA A 136 -6.41 4.93 -11.21
N HIS A 137 -6.72 6.09 -11.79
CA HIS A 137 -7.63 6.17 -12.92
C HIS A 137 -7.09 5.45 -14.17
N SER A 138 -5.80 5.60 -14.48
CA SER A 138 -5.18 4.92 -15.62
C SER A 138 -5.19 3.40 -15.47
N LEU A 139 -5.05 2.90 -14.24
CA LEU A 139 -5.12 1.47 -13.94
C LEU A 139 -6.55 0.94 -14.06
N ASP A 140 -7.57 1.72 -13.68
CA ASP A 140 -8.98 1.33 -13.89
C ASP A 140 -9.29 1.07 -15.37
N LEU A 141 -8.73 1.90 -16.28
CA LEU A 141 -8.90 1.72 -17.72
C LEU A 141 -8.36 0.37 -18.20
N GLN A 142 -7.27 -0.11 -17.60
CA GLN A 142 -6.70 -1.42 -17.89
C GLN A 142 -7.49 -2.55 -17.22
N ILE A 143 -7.89 -2.39 -15.95
CA ILE A 143 -8.71 -3.39 -15.24
C ILE A 143 -10.01 -3.67 -15.98
N ASN A 144 -10.70 -2.63 -16.43
CA ASN A 144 -11.96 -2.74 -17.16
C ASN A 144 -11.82 -3.45 -18.52
N GLN A 145 -10.61 -3.53 -19.09
CA GLN A 145 -10.34 -4.32 -20.30
C GLN A 145 -10.19 -5.81 -19.99
N HIS A 146 -9.80 -6.17 -18.75
CA HIS A 146 -9.47 -7.53 -18.35
C HIS A 146 -10.52 -8.20 -17.46
N SER A 147 -11.35 -7.44 -16.74
CA SER A 147 -12.37 -7.98 -15.81
C SER A 147 -13.62 -7.11 -15.76
N SER A 148 -14.79 -7.75 -15.69
CA SER A 148 -16.10 -7.10 -15.56
C SER A 148 -16.64 -7.05 -14.13
N ILE A 149 -15.91 -7.62 -13.16
CA ILE A 149 -16.38 -7.71 -11.77
C ILE A 149 -15.60 -6.70 -10.91
N SER A 150 -16.30 -5.63 -10.50
CA SER A 150 -15.82 -4.66 -9.53
C SER A 150 -15.97 -5.22 -8.12
N ASN A 151 -14.86 -5.62 -7.50
CA ASN A 151 -14.78 -6.02 -6.09
C ASN A 151 -14.11 -4.89 -5.30
N VAL A 152 -14.63 -4.52 -4.14
CA VAL A 152 -14.08 -3.47 -3.26
C VAL A 152 -12.60 -3.77 -2.92
N LEU A 153 -12.26 -5.04 -2.69
CA LEU A 153 -10.89 -5.47 -2.44
C LEU A 153 -9.97 -5.24 -3.67
N ALA A 154 -10.49 -5.44 -4.88
CA ALA A 154 -9.74 -5.15 -6.10
C ALA A 154 -9.46 -3.64 -6.24
N SER A 155 -10.44 -2.78 -5.88
CA SER A 155 -10.25 -1.33 -5.83
C SER A 155 -9.21 -0.93 -4.78
N ALA A 156 -9.18 -1.60 -3.62
CA ALA A 156 -8.14 -1.39 -2.60
C ALA A 156 -6.74 -1.81 -3.04
N PHE A 157 -6.60 -2.92 -3.78
CA PHE A 157 -5.33 -3.28 -4.42
C PHE A 157 -4.92 -2.24 -5.46
N ARG A 158 -5.86 -1.80 -6.32
CA ARG A 158 -5.64 -0.79 -7.35
C ARG A 158 -5.09 0.50 -6.73
N ASP A 159 -5.72 0.97 -5.66
CA ASP A 159 -5.30 2.16 -4.92
C ASP A 159 -3.92 1.99 -4.29
N THR A 160 -3.65 0.82 -3.70
CA THR A 160 -2.37 0.46 -3.06
C THR A 160 -1.21 0.48 -4.07
N ILE A 161 -1.40 -0.14 -5.22
CA ILE A 161 -0.42 -0.21 -6.31
C ILE A 161 -0.16 1.18 -6.88
N SER A 162 -1.22 1.96 -7.09
CA SER A 162 -1.11 3.33 -7.58
C SER A 162 -0.39 4.23 -6.58
N LEU A 163 -0.63 4.04 -5.28
CA LEU A 163 0.00 4.85 -4.22
C LEU A 163 1.48 4.50 -4.07
N ALA A 164 1.82 3.22 -4.08
CA ALA A 164 3.21 2.77 -4.04
C ALA A 164 4.01 3.33 -5.23
N THR A 165 3.39 3.33 -6.41
CA THR A 165 4.00 3.90 -7.63
C THR A 165 4.18 5.42 -7.52
N ALA A 166 3.19 6.14 -6.98
CA ALA A 166 3.27 7.59 -6.80
C ALA A 166 4.35 8.03 -5.78
N LEU A 167 4.70 7.15 -4.84
CA LEU A 167 5.71 7.41 -3.80
C LEU A 167 7.16 7.09 -4.22
N ASP A 168 7.39 6.76 -5.50
CA ASP A 168 8.68 6.49 -6.18
C ASP A 168 9.49 5.30 -5.62
N LEU A 169 9.84 5.33 -4.34
CA LEU A 169 10.69 4.34 -3.66
C LEU A 169 9.96 3.60 -2.56
N ALA A 170 8.63 3.67 -2.54
CA ALA A 170 7.85 2.90 -1.61
C ALA A 170 7.84 1.43 -2.02
N PHE A 171 7.86 0.57 -1.00
CA PHE A 171 7.56 -0.84 -1.17
C PHE A 171 6.17 -1.12 -0.60
N ILE A 172 5.55 -2.20 -1.09
CA ILE A 172 4.30 -2.70 -0.52
C ILE A 172 4.64 -3.83 0.45
N LEU A 173 4.22 -3.71 1.69
CA LEU A 173 4.29 -4.79 2.67
C LEU A 173 3.01 -5.60 2.59
N THR A 174 3.15 -6.88 2.26
CA THR A 174 2.05 -7.83 2.08
C THR A 174 2.25 -9.08 2.93
N TYR A 175 1.24 -9.93 2.92
CA TYR A 175 1.11 -11.12 3.74
C TYR A 175 0.86 -12.32 2.84
N GLN A 176 1.57 -13.42 3.12
CA GLN A 176 1.27 -14.73 2.56
C GLN A 176 0.65 -15.59 3.65
N ARG A 177 -0.46 -16.26 3.34
CA ARG A 177 -1.09 -17.13 4.33
C ARG A 177 -0.17 -18.30 4.62
N PRO A 178 -0.12 -18.82 5.85
CA PRO A 178 0.63 -20.04 6.17
C PRO A 178 0.25 -21.24 5.31
N GLU A 179 -1.00 -21.27 4.83
CA GLU A 179 -1.55 -22.29 3.92
C GLU A 179 -0.97 -22.18 2.50
N ASP A 180 -0.62 -20.96 2.10
CA ASP A 180 0.02 -20.68 0.83
C ASP A 180 1.49 -21.10 0.95
N GLY A 181 1.88 -22.17 0.26
CA GLY A 181 3.27 -22.62 0.26
C GLY A 181 4.24 -21.50 -0.10
N MET A 182 5.53 -21.64 0.25
CA MET A 182 6.51 -20.55 0.11
C MET A 182 6.67 -20.01 -1.33
N GLU A 183 6.26 -20.77 -2.34
CA GLU A 183 6.32 -20.39 -3.75
C GLU A 183 5.05 -19.68 -4.25
N CYS A 184 3.97 -19.68 -3.48
CA CYS A 184 2.71 -19.04 -3.86
C CYS A 184 2.83 -17.51 -3.78
N PRO A 185 2.50 -16.77 -4.84
CA PRO A 185 2.59 -15.32 -4.82
C PRO A 185 1.60 -14.71 -3.81
N PRO A 186 1.94 -13.58 -3.16
CA PRO A 186 0.98 -12.82 -2.38
C PRO A 186 -0.26 -12.46 -3.22
N VAL A 187 -1.41 -12.38 -2.57
CA VAL A 187 -2.71 -12.10 -3.22
C VAL A 187 -2.67 -10.90 -4.16
N ILE A 188 -2.03 -9.81 -3.73
CA ILE A 188 -1.93 -8.58 -4.53
C ILE A 188 -1.12 -8.80 -5.83
N CYS A 189 -0.19 -9.75 -5.84
CA CYS A 189 0.53 -10.14 -7.06
C CYS A 189 -0.39 -10.88 -8.03
N THR A 190 -1.25 -11.76 -7.54
CA THR A 190 -2.28 -12.42 -8.37
C THR A 190 -3.25 -11.42 -8.98
N ALA A 191 -3.61 -10.37 -8.23
CA ALA A 191 -4.43 -9.27 -8.75
C ALA A 191 -3.69 -8.52 -9.89
N LEU A 192 -2.43 -8.14 -9.69
CA LEU A 192 -1.59 -7.52 -10.73
C LEU A 192 -1.50 -8.36 -12.00
N GLU A 193 -1.27 -9.66 -11.86
CA GLU A 193 -1.18 -10.58 -13.01
C GLU A 193 -2.50 -10.66 -13.77
N SER A 194 -3.64 -10.66 -13.06
CA SER A 194 -4.98 -10.60 -13.68
C SER A 194 -5.23 -9.30 -14.45
N TRP A 195 -4.50 -8.24 -14.13
CA TRP A 195 -4.54 -6.96 -14.84
C TRP A 195 -3.49 -6.85 -15.95
N GLY A 196 -2.73 -7.92 -16.21
CA GLY A 196 -1.69 -7.94 -17.24
C GLY A 196 -0.34 -7.34 -16.78
N ILE A 197 -0.14 -7.14 -15.48
CA ILE A 197 1.14 -6.69 -14.91
C ILE A 197 1.86 -7.92 -14.32
N PRO A 198 2.90 -8.44 -14.97
CA PRO A 198 3.57 -9.65 -14.52
C PRO A 198 4.25 -9.45 -13.17
N CYS A 199 4.09 -10.41 -12.26
CA CYS A 199 4.76 -10.45 -10.98
C CYS A 199 5.79 -11.59 -10.95
N ARG A 200 6.95 -11.34 -10.35
CA ARG A 200 8.04 -12.33 -10.28
C ARG A 200 8.59 -12.43 -8.87
N ALA A 201 8.71 -13.67 -8.39
CA ALA A 201 9.45 -13.95 -7.17
C ALA A 201 10.95 -13.69 -7.43
N ILE A 202 11.59 -12.92 -6.56
CA ILE A 202 13.04 -12.74 -6.60
C ILE A 202 13.70 -13.95 -5.94
N ASN A 203 14.76 -14.45 -6.59
CA ASN A 203 15.55 -15.55 -6.06
C ASN A 203 16.07 -15.20 -4.65
N PRO A 204 15.90 -16.07 -3.63
CA PRO A 204 16.44 -15.83 -2.29
C PRO A 204 17.94 -15.55 -2.24
N LEU A 205 18.69 -16.07 -3.23
CA LEU A 205 20.14 -15.92 -3.38
C LEU A 205 20.55 -14.66 -4.19
N ASP A 206 19.59 -13.85 -4.64
CA ASP A 206 19.90 -12.58 -5.30
C ASP A 206 20.64 -11.65 -4.31
N PRO A 207 21.83 -11.11 -4.66
CA PRO A 207 22.61 -10.29 -3.75
C PRO A 207 21.92 -9.00 -3.31
N LEU A 208 21.15 -8.36 -4.20
CA LEU A 208 20.46 -7.11 -3.91
C LEU A 208 19.27 -7.38 -2.98
N ALA A 209 18.47 -8.39 -3.29
CA ALA A 209 17.37 -8.81 -2.42
C ALA A 209 17.87 -9.26 -1.04
N THR A 210 19.06 -9.87 -0.95
CA THR A 210 19.65 -10.26 0.34
C THR A 210 19.98 -9.04 1.20
N ILE A 211 20.61 -8.00 0.63
CA ILE A 211 20.93 -6.77 1.35
C ILE A 211 19.65 -6.07 1.82
N GLU A 212 18.67 -6.00 0.93
CA GLU A 212 17.41 -5.33 1.19
C GLU A 212 16.59 -6.05 2.29
N ARG A 213 16.50 -7.38 2.20
CA ARG A 213 15.88 -8.24 3.21
C ARG A 213 16.53 -8.06 4.58
N GLU A 214 17.86 -7.99 4.65
CA GLU A 214 18.55 -7.78 5.93
C GLU A 214 18.25 -6.40 6.54
N ASN A 215 18.19 -5.35 5.71
CA ASN A 215 17.80 -4.02 6.16
C ASN A 215 16.37 -4.01 6.73
N LEU A 216 15.43 -4.66 6.05
CA LEU A 216 14.04 -4.78 6.54
C LEU A 216 13.94 -5.63 7.80
N ARG A 217 14.68 -6.73 7.89
CA ARG A 217 14.77 -7.54 9.12
C ARG A 217 15.28 -6.72 10.30
N HIS A 218 16.31 -5.91 10.11
CA HIS A 218 16.79 -5.00 11.15
C HIS A 218 15.71 -4.01 11.59
N LEU A 219 14.94 -3.44 10.66
CA LEU A 219 13.83 -2.55 10.99
C LEU A 219 12.73 -3.28 11.78
N ILE A 220 12.35 -4.49 11.37
CA ILE A 220 11.35 -5.33 12.04
C ILE A 220 11.80 -5.70 13.45
N VAL A 221 13.05 -6.09 13.64
CA VAL A 221 13.62 -6.41 14.96
C VAL A 221 13.63 -5.16 15.83
N LYS A 222 14.07 -4.01 15.30
CA LYS A 222 14.07 -2.73 16.03
C LYS A 222 12.65 -2.30 16.44
N ALA A 223 11.66 -2.57 15.60
CA ALA A 223 10.26 -2.32 15.89
C ALA A 223 9.63 -3.33 16.89
N GLY A 224 10.37 -4.34 17.34
CA GLY A 224 9.88 -5.36 18.27
C GLY A 224 8.89 -6.35 17.64
N PHE A 225 8.91 -6.48 16.31
CA PHE A 225 7.93 -7.26 15.55
C PHE A 225 8.40 -8.69 15.22
N SER A 226 9.65 -9.05 15.55
CA SER A 226 10.25 -10.36 15.24
C SER A 226 9.47 -11.56 15.80
N LYS A 227 8.84 -11.41 16.97
CA LYS A 227 8.06 -12.48 17.62
C LYS A 227 6.89 -12.98 16.79
N TYR A 228 6.31 -12.13 15.93
CA TYR A 228 5.21 -12.53 15.06
C TYR A 228 5.71 -13.34 13.87
N LEU A 229 6.88 -12.98 13.32
CA LEU A 229 7.55 -13.81 12.32
C LEU A 229 7.86 -15.21 12.86
N TRP A 230 8.35 -15.29 14.11
CA TRP A 230 8.58 -16.59 14.77
C TRP A 230 7.29 -17.36 15.06
N ALA A 231 6.16 -16.67 15.20
CA ALA A 231 4.84 -17.27 15.38
C ALA A 231 4.21 -17.75 14.06
N GLY A 232 4.92 -17.64 12.93
CA GLY A 232 4.46 -18.12 11.62
C GLY A 232 3.82 -17.05 10.73
N LEU A 233 3.94 -15.77 11.07
CA LEU A 233 3.58 -14.69 10.14
C LEU A 233 4.59 -14.62 9.00
N ASN A 234 4.12 -14.90 7.78
CA ASN A 234 4.93 -14.78 6.57
C ASN A 234 4.70 -13.42 5.93
N LEU A 235 5.63 -12.49 6.17
CA LEU A 235 5.65 -11.20 5.49
C LEU A 235 6.38 -11.31 4.16
N ALA A 236 5.83 -10.66 3.15
CA ALA A 236 6.47 -10.47 1.87
C ALA A 236 6.50 -8.99 1.48
N VAL A 237 7.46 -8.66 0.64
CA VAL A 237 7.68 -7.31 0.13
C VAL A 237 7.45 -7.35 -1.36
N LEU A 238 6.72 -6.37 -1.89
CA LEU A 238 6.49 -6.18 -3.31
C LEU A 238 7.03 -4.80 -3.74
N TYR A 239 7.90 -4.83 -4.73
CA TYR A 239 8.35 -3.66 -5.47
C TYR A 239 7.67 -3.58 -6.82
N LEU A 240 7.37 -2.35 -7.24
CA LEU A 240 6.80 -2.07 -8.55
C LEU A 240 7.80 -1.27 -9.38
N VAL A 241 7.97 -1.69 -10.63
CA VAL A 241 8.68 -0.93 -11.66
C VAL A 241 7.65 -0.49 -12.67
N VAL A 242 7.40 0.82 -12.75
CA VAL A 242 6.42 1.44 -13.67
C VAL A 242 7.14 2.51 -14.50
N PRO A 243 7.81 2.13 -15.61
CA PRO A 243 8.71 3.04 -16.32
C PRO A 243 8.03 4.31 -16.83
N SER A 244 6.77 4.21 -17.28
CA SER A 244 6.04 5.34 -17.86
C SER A 244 5.47 6.30 -16.81
N ALA A 245 5.41 5.91 -15.53
CA ALA A 245 4.92 6.80 -14.45
C ALA A 245 5.81 8.04 -14.28
N PHE A 246 7.12 7.90 -14.54
CA PHE A 246 8.10 8.99 -14.46
C PHE A 246 8.14 9.87 -15.72
N SER A 247 7.60 9.38 -16.84
CA SER A 247 7.58 10.11 -18.11
C SER A 247 6.49 11.18 -18.16
N ILE A 248 5.58 11.17 -17.18
CA ILE A 248 4.61 12.25 -17.02
C ILE A 248 5.39 13.48 -16.55
N GLY A 249 5.74 14.36 -17.49
CA GLY A 249 6.31 15.65 -17.19
C GLY A 249 5.29 16.50 -16.44
N TRP A 250 5.19 16.36 -15.12
CA TRP A 250 4.32 17.16 -14.23
C TRP A 250 4.74 18.63 -14.12
N ARG A 251 5.38 19.19 -15.15
CA ARG A 251 5.66 20.61 -15.31
C ARG A 251 4.39 21.33 -15.77
N THR A 252 3.35 21.30 -14.95
CA THR A 252 2.24 22.26 -15.08
C THR A 252 2.38 23.28 -13.94
N ASP A 253 2.37 24.56 -14.33
CA ASP A 253 2.49 25.70 -13.44
C ASP A 253 1.28 25.68 -12.47
N PRO A 254 1.49 25.73 -11.14
CA PRO A 254 0.41 25.74 -10.16
C PRO A 254 -0.62 26.87 -10.37
N ARG A 255 -0.32 27.89 -11.19
CA ARG A 255 -1.25 28.97 -11.55
C ARG A 255 -2.34 28.60 -12.55
N GLU A 256 -2.21 27.50 -13.29
CA GLU A 256 -3.26 27.05 -14.24
C GLU A 256 -4.33 26.15 -13.59
N ILE A 257 -4.11 25.72 -12.34
CA ILE A 257 -4.92 24.68 -11.68
C ILE A 257 -6.17 25.28 -11.00
N SER A 258 -6.23 26.59 -10.75
CA SER A 258 -7.34 27.19 -9.98
C SER A 258 -8.68 27.26 -10.73
N SER A 259 -8.75 26.84 -12.01
CA SER A 259 -9.95 26.92 -12.84
C SER A 259 -10.27 25.64 -13.62
N LEU A 260 -9.49 24.57 -13.44
CA LEU A 260 -9.72 23.30 -14.11
C LEU A 260 -10.61 22.40 -13.24
N ASP A 261 -11.85 22.22 -13.70
CA ASP A 261 -12.69 21.07 -13.35
C ASP A 261 -11.81 19.81 -13.29
N ARG A 262 -11.88 19.03 -12.21
CA ARG A 262 -11.14 17.75 -12.03
C ARG A 262 -11.21 16.83 -13.26
N LYS A 263 -12.24 16.97 -14.10
CA LYS A 263 -12.42 16.23 -15.35
C LYS A 263 -11.46 16.65 -16.49
N LYS A 264 -10.99 17.89 -16.55
CA LYS A 264 -10.24 18.42 -17.71
C LYS A 264 -8.74 18.11 -17.72
N CYS A 265 -8.11 17.85 -16.56
CA CYS A 265 -6.69 17.46 -16.54
C CYS A 265 -6.44 16.08 -17.17
N VAL A 266 -7.43 15.18 -17.14
CA VAL A 266 -7.32 13.83 -17.69
C VAL A 266 -7.48 13.81 -19.21
N GLU A 267 -8.24 14.75 -19.78
CA GLU A 267 -8.54 14.81 -21.22
C GLU A 267 -7.37 15.30 -22.09
N ASN A 268 -6.35 15.96 -21.50
CA ASN A 268 -5.24 16.57 -22.26
C ASN A 268 -3.97 15.69 -22.33
N THR A 269 -3.93 14.55 -21.64
CA THR A 269 -2.91 13.52 -21.86
C THR A 269 -3.27 12.71 -23.11
N ALA A 270 -2.30 12.52 -24.02
CA ALA A 270 -2.52 11.81 -25.29
C ALA A 270 -3.35 10.53 -25.07
N PRO A 271 -4.52 10.38 -25.74
CA PRO A 271 -5.59 9.46 -25.34
C PRO A 271 -5.28 7.95 -25.49
N ASN A 272 -4.02 7.56 -25.70
CA ASN A 272 -3.62 6.17 -25.99
C ASN A 272 -2.29 5.74 -25.35
N ALA A 273 -1.71 6.52 -24.44
CA ALA A 273 -0.52 6.08 -23.72
C ALA A 273 -0.93 5.09 -22.61
N ASP A 274 -0.67 3.81 -22.83
CA ASP A 274 -0.76 2.79 -21.77
C ASP A 274 0.41 3.01 -20.79
N PHE A 275 0.14 3.67 -19.66
CA PHE A 275 1.13 4.01 -18.64
C PHE A 275 1.67 2.79 -17.90
N TRP A 276 0.91 1.70 -17.89
CA TRP A 276 1.30 0.46 -17.23
C TRP A 276 2.00 -0.50 -18.19
N LYS A 277 2.16 -0.10 -19.46
CA LYS A 277 2.91 -0.86 -20.44
C LYS A 277 4.35 -1.07 -19.97
N GLY A 278 4.72 -2.34 -19.87
CA GLY A 278 6.05 -2.76 -19.43
C GLY A 278 6.26 -2.68 -17.92
N SER A 279 5.21 -2.39 -17.15
CA SER A 279 5.26 -2.46 -15.69
C SER A 279 5.47 -3.90 -15.21
N GLN A 280 6.18 -4.05 -14.10
CA GLN A 280 6.48 -5.35 -13.50
C GLN A 280 6.46 -5.26 -11.98
N GLY A 281 5.97 -6.32 -11.33
CA GLY A 281 6.08 -6.53 -9.90
C GLY A 281 7.20 -7.50 -9.56
N PHE A 282 7.95 -7.22 -8.49
CA PHE A 282 8.98 -8.11 -7.96
C PHE A 282 8.75 -8.31 -6.47
N TRP A 283 8.64 -9.56 -6.03
CA TRP A 283 8.35 -9.84 -4.63
C TRP A 283 9.30 -10.86 -4.01
N TYR A 284 9.46 -10.78 -2.69
CA TYR A 284 10.23 -11.75 -1.92
C TYR A 284 9.77 -11.79 -0.46
N GLN A 285 10.06 -12.90 0.24
CA GLN A 285 9.77 -13.08 1.66
C GLN A 285 10.84 -12.49 2.57
N ILE A 286 10.42 -11.90 3.70
CA ILE A 286 11.31 -11.34 4.72
C ILE A 286 11.84 -12.43 5.65
#